data_AF-A0A6C2YKD4-F1
#
_entry.id   AF-A0A6C2YKD4-F1
#
_cell.length_a   1.000
_cell.length_b   1.000
_cell.length_c   1.000
_cell.angle_alpha   90.00
_cell.angle_beta   90.00
_cell.angle_gamma   90.00
#
_symmetry.space_group_name_H-M   'P 1'
#
loop_
_entity.id
_entity.type
_entity.pdbx_description
1 polymer ?
#
loop_
_entity_poly.entity_id
_entity_poly.type
_entity_poly.pdbx_seq_one_letter_code
_entity_poly.pdbx_strand_id
1 'polypeptide(L)'
;MQLDKAAFAEGAEAARADLAAGRRVYRWRGHAGHWGHWIVGQLVERFGVGVSDGFGVCFVSARSISFDMGYNAVLAEEVNRHHGAGAFEAVFAESRQQSEEALWEAKQAWFAQHPDAEPGAAPDRGGM
;
A
#
# COMPACT_ATOMS: atom_id res chain seq x y z
N MET A 1 4.80 -17.55 1.10
CA MET A 1 3.98 -17.45 2.33
C MET A 1 2.70 -18.23 2.10
N GLN A 2 2.35 -19.16 2.99
CA GLN A 2 1.10 -19.92 2.86
C GLN A 2 -0.05 -19.08 3.42
N LEU A 3 -1.13 -18.90 2.65
CA LEU A 3 -2.31 -18.13 3.06
C LEU A 3 -3.07 -18.89 4.16
N ASP A 4 -3.30 -18.26 5.31
CA ASP A 4 -4.23 -18.78 6.32
C ASP A 4 -5.66 -18.46 5.85
N LYS A 5 -6.32 -19.47 5.27
CA LYS A 5 -7.68 -19.34 4.71
C LYS A 5 -8.71 -18.97 5.79
N ALA A 6 -8.53 -19.43 7.02
CA ALA A 6 -9.46 -19.13 8.10
C ALA A 6 -9.34 -17.67 8.52
N ALA A 7 -8.11 -17.18 8.68
CA ALA A 7 -7.86 -15.76 8.96
C ALA A 7 -8.34 -14.85 7.83
N PHE A 8 -8.15 -15.26 6.57
CA PHE A 8 -8.68 -14.53 5.42
C PHE A 8 -10.20 -14.39 5.49
N ALA A 9 -10.92 -15.51 5.72
CA ALA A 9 -12.37 -15.49 5.83
C ALA A 9 -12.84 -14.62 7.01
N GLU A 10 -12.17 -14.69 8.15
CA GLU A 10 -12.43 -13.85 9.32
C GLU A 10 -12.28 -12.35 8.99
N GLY A 11 -11.21 -11.98 8.28
CA GLY A 11 -11.00 -10.61 7.82
C GLY A 11 -12.09 -10.13 6.87
N ALA A 12 -12.54 -10.98 5.96
CA ALA A 12 -13.63 -10.66 5.04
C ALA A 12 -14.96 -10.43 5.77
N GLU A 13 -15.30 -11.27 6.75
CA GLU A 13 -16.50 -11.06 7.58
C GLU A 13 -16.40 -9.78 8.41
N ALA A 14 -15.25 -9.50 9.00
CA ALA A 14 -15.01 -8.27 9.75
C ALA A 14 -15.20 -7.02 8.89
N ALA A 15 -14.69 -7.03 7.65
CA ALA A 15 -14.90 -5.94 6.70
C ALA A 15 -16.37 -5.74 6.36
N ARG A 16 -17.13 -6.83 6.13
CA ARG A 16 -18.58 -6.72 5.87
C ARG A 16 -19.33 -6.13 7.07
N ALA A 17 -18.96 -6.51 8.29
CA ALA A 17 -19.55 -5.95 9.49
C ALA A 17 -19.24 -4.44 9.65
N ASP A 18 -18.01 -4.02 9.37
CA ASP A 18 -17.61 -2.61 9.39
C ASP A 18 -18.35 -1.80 8.31
N LEU A 19 -18.43 -2.34 7.08
CA LEU A 19 -19.16 -1.71 5.98
C LEU A 19 -20.66 -1.56 6.29
N ALA A 20 -21.28 -2.58 6.89
CA ALA A 20 -22.67 -2.53 7.33
C ALA A 20 -22.91 -1.46 8.40
N ALA A 21 -21.89 -1.16 9.22
CA ALA A 21 -21.89 -0.08 10.19
C ALA A 21 -21.48 1.29 9.60
N GLY A 22 -21.31 1.39 8.28
CA GLY A 22 -20.91 2.62 7.59
C GLY A 22 -19.42 2.97 7.72
N ARG A 23 -18.59 2.04 8.24
CA ARG A 23 -17.15 2.24 8.39
C ARG A 23 -16.40 1.69 7.18
N ARG A 24 -15.55 2.52 6.60
CA ARG A 24 -14.60 2.14 5.54
C ARG A 24 -13.20 2.35 6.07
N VAL A 25 -12.48 1.25 6.33
CA VAL A 25 -11.17 1.30 6.99
C VAL A 25 -10.18 0.45 6.21
N TYR A 26 -9.14 1.05 5.68
CA TYR A 26 -8.03 0.32 5.06
C TYR A 26 -7.08 -0.20 6.13
N ARG A 27 -6.76 -1.50 6.06
CA ARG A 27 -5.76 -2.16 6.92
C ARG A 27 -4.39 -2.00 6.26
N TRP A 28 -3.64 -0.97 6.67
CA TRP A 28 -2.35 -0.60 6.09
C TRP A 28 -1.28 -1.68 6.34
N ARG A 29 -0.49 -1.99 5.29
CA ARG A 29 0.62 -2.97 5.36
C ARG A 29 1.96 -2.50 4.84
N GLY A 30 1.99 -1.34 4.20
CA GLY A 30 3.23 -0.79 3.67
C GLY A 30 4.09 -0.23 4.80
N HIS A 31 5.27 0.28 4.45
CA HIS A 31 6.04 1.09 5.39
C HIS A 31 5.46 2.50 5.49
N ALA A 32 5.64 3.10 6.67
CA ALA A 32 5.30 4.49 6.96
C ALA A 32 6.29 5.46 6.28
N GLY A 33 6.41 5.37 4.96
CA GLY A 33 7.21 6.25 4.12
C GLY A 33 6.34 7.30 3.42
N HIS A 34 6.99 8.23 2.71
CA HIS A 34 6.32 9.30 1.95
C HIS A 34 5.19 8.75 1.04
N TRP A 35 5.49 7.71 0.25
CA TRP A 35 4.51 7.07 -0.63
C TRP A 35 3.40 6.33 0.12
N GLY A 36 3.69 5.81 1.32
CA GLY A 36 2.69 5.18 2.16
C GLY A 36 1.64 6.19 2.65
N HIS A 37 2.10 7.34 3.15
CA HIS A 37 1.22 8.45 3.52
C HIS A 37 0.42 8.99 2.32
N TRP A 38 1.05 9.07 1.15
CA TRP A 38 0.37 9.53 -0.06
C TRP A 38 -0.82 8.61 -0.42
N ILE A 39 -0.60 7.29 -0.46
CA ILE A 39 -1.68 6.31 -0.74
C ILE A 39 -2.82 6.48 0.26
N VAL A 40 -2.49 6.57 1.56
CA VAL A 40 -3.48 6.79 2.62
C VAL A 40 -4.29 8.07 2.39
N GLY A 41 -3.61 9.18 2.08
CA GLY A 41 -4.26 10.45 1.77
C GLY A 41 -5.24 10.33 0.60
N GLN A 42 -4.83 9.66 -0.48
CA GLN A 42 -5.68 9.45 -1.65
C GLN A 42 -6.89 8.55 -1.38
N LEU A 43 -6.73 7.50 -0.57
CA LEU A 43 -7.85 6.64 -0.17
C LEU A 43 -8.89 7.41 0.69
N VAL A 44 -8.43 8.28 1.59
CA VAL A 44 -9.29 9.16 2.38
C VAL A 44 -10.01 10.16 1.47
N GLU A 45 -9.25 10.88 0.64
CA GLU A 45 -9.77 11.97 -0.19
C GLU A 45 -10.74 11.48 -1.27
N ARG A 46 -10.38 10.40 -1.98
CA ARG A 46 -11.16 9.92 -3.13
C ARG A 46 -12.34 9.02 -2.72
N PHE A 47 -12.21 8.27 -1.63
CA PHE A 47 -13.17 7.20 -1.29
C PHE A 47 -13.76 7.31 0.12
N GLY A 48 -13.30 8.27 0.94
CA GLY A 48 -13.70 8.39 2.34
C GLY A 48 -13.25 7.21 3.19
N VAL A 49 -12.15 6.55 2.81
CA VAL A 49 -11.60 5.38 3.50
C VAL A 49 -10.62 5.85 4.58
N GLY A 50 -10.94 5.59 5.84
CA GLY A 50 -10.00 5.80 6.95
C GLY A 50 -8.90 4.75 6.98
N VAL A 51 -7.91 4.91 7.86
CA VAL A 51 -6.84 3.93 8.07
C VAL A 51 -6.90 3.39 9.48
N SER A 52 -6.75 2.08 9.64
CA SER A 52 -6.68 1.47 10.97
C SER A 52 -5.42 1.90 11.71
N ASP A 53 -5.46 1.91 13.05
CA ASP A 53 -4.38 2.31 13.97
C ASP A 53 -3.02 1.61 13.77
N GLY A 54 -2.90 0.63 12.88
CA GLY A 54 -1.69 -0.14 12.56
C GLY A 54 -0.70 0.51 11.57
N PHE A 55 -0.82 1.81 11.27
CA PHE A 55 0.12 2.50 10.39
C PHE A 55 1.53 2.52 11.03
N GLY A 56 2.50 1.81 10.44
CA GLY A 56 3.88 1.75 10.92
C GLY A 56 4.26 0.55 11.79
N VAL A 57 3.40 -0.48 11.89
CA VAL A 57 3.74 -1.70 12.66
C VAL A 57 4.69 -2.61 11.87
N CYS A 58 5.92 -2.76 12.36
CA CYS A 58 6.95 -3.60 11.74
C CYS A 58 6.83 -5.11 12.07
N PHE A 59 5.94 -5.49 12.99
CA PHE A 59 5.75 -6.87 13.43
C PHE A 59 4.39 -7.39 12.97
N VAL A 60 4.39 -8.19 11.91
CA VAL A 60 3.19 -8.82 11.36
C VAL A 60 3.37 -10.34 11.31
N SER A 61 2.34 -11.09 11.69
CA SER A 61 2.32 -12.54 11.57
C SER A 61 1.70 -12.96 10.22
N ALA A 62 1.99 -14.17 9.75
CA ALA A 62 1.33 -14.71 8.55
C ALA A 62 -0.21 -14.72 8.68
N ARG A 63 -0.71 -14.92 9.91
CA ARG A 63 -2.13 -14.84 10.25
C ARG A 63 -2.66 -13.41 10.10
N SER A 64 -2.01 -12.41 10.69
CA SER A 64 -2.46 -11.01 10.57
C SER A 64 -2.40 -10.52 9.12
N ILE A 65 -1.36 -10.90 8.38
CA ILE A 65 -1.27 -10.64 6.94
C ILE A 65 -2.45 -11.29 6.19
N SER A 66 -2.83 -12.52 6.51
CA SER A 66 -3.96 -13.18 5.83
C SER A 66 -5.29 -12.52 6.21
N PHE A 67 -5.48 -12.14 7.47
CA PHE A 67 -6.67 -11.42 7.96
C PHE A 67 -6.87 -10.08 7.25
N ASP A 68 -5.84 -9.24 7.22
CA ASP A 68 -5.92 -7.94 6.56
C ASP A 68 -6.26 -8.09 5.06
N MET A 69 -6.12 -9.30 4.48
CA MET A 69 -6.12 -9.54 3.03
C MET A 69 -7.53 -9.82 2.61
N GLY A 70 -8.20 -10.67 3.38
CA GLY A 70 -9.65 -10.82 3.30
C GLY A 70 -10.35 -9.50 3.60
N TYR A 71 -9.87 -8.76 4.62
CA TYR A 71 -10.45 -7.46 4.95
C TYR A 71 -10.36 -6.48 3.76
N ASN A 72 -9.13 -6.23 3.27
CA ASN A 72 -8.92 -5.24 2.22
C ASN A 72 -9.51 -5.66 0.87
N ALA A 73 -9.66 -6.97 0.59
CA ALA A 73 -10.34 -7.45 -0.62
C ALA A 73 -11.81 -7.02 -0.66
N VAL A 74 -12.53 -7.22 0.45
CA VAL A 74 -13.94 -6.78 0.57
C VAL A 74 -14.06 -5.26 0.48
N LEU A 75 -13.14 -4.53 1.11
CA LEU A 75 -13.12 -3.06 1.01
C LEU A 75 -12.87 -2.59 -0.44
N ALA A 76 -11.93 -3.21 -1.14
CA ALA A 76 -11.61 -2.88 -2.53
C ALA A 76 -12.80 -3.15 -3.46
N GLU A 77 -13.49 -4.27 -3.29
CA GLU A 77 -14.72 -4.58 -4.02
C GLU A 77 -15.79 -3.51 -3.79
N GLU A 78 -15.99 -3.08 -2.54
CA GLU A 78 -16.96 -2.03 -2.21
C GLU A 78 -16.59 -0.68 -2.83
N VAL A 79 -15.32 -0.27 -2.76
CA VAL A 79 -14.84 0.94 -3.42
C VAL A 79 -15.06 0.86 -4.94
N ASN A 80 -14.67 -0.25 -5.55
CA ASN A 80 -14.82 -0.47 -6.99
C ASN A 80 -16.29 -0.48 -7.43
N ARG A 81 -17.21 -0.97 -6.57
CA ARG A 81 -18.65 -0.95 -6.82
C ARG A 81 -19.22 0.48 -6.88
N HIS A 82 -18.73 1.39 -6.05
CA HIS A 82 -19.20 2.79 -6.00
C HIS A 82 -18.48 3.73 -6.96
N HIS A 83 -17.20 3.47 -7.23
CA HIS A 83 -16.31 4.39 -7.93
C HIS A 83 -15.83 3.88 -9.30
N GLY A 84 -16.23 2.66 -9.68
CA GLY A 84 -15.83 2.02 -10.94
C GLY A 84 -14.78 0.93 -10.72
N ALA A 85 -14.81 -0.08 -11.59
CA ALA A 85 -13.88 -1.21 -11.52
C ALA A 85 -12.42 -0.74 -11.57
N GLY A 86 -11.59 -1.19 -10.64
CA GLY A 86 -10.17 -0.85 -10.58
C GLY A 86 -9.85 0.48 -9.89
N ALA A 87 -10.84 1.23 -9.39
CA ALA A 87 -10.62 2.52 -8.73
C ALA A 87 -9.71 2.38 -7.50
N PHE A 88 -9.87 1.31 -6.72
CA PHE A 88 -9.04 1.05 -5.56
C PHE A 88 -7.58 0.76 -5.96
N GLU A 89 -7.38 -0.12 -6.95
CA GLU A 89 -6.07 -0.52 -7.45
C GLU A 89 -5.32 0.63 -8.14
N ALA A 90 -6.04 1.54 -8.80
CA ALA A 90 -5.47 2.70 -9.49
C ALA A 90 -4.63 3.59 -8.55
N VAL A 91 -5.04 3.76 -7.29
CA VAL A 91 -4.26 4.55 -6.31
C VAL A 91 -2.87 3.95 -6.10
N PHE A 92 -2.77 2.62 -6.00
CA PHE A 92 -1.46 1.96 -5.82
C PHE A 92 -0.61 2.03 -7.09
N ALA A 93 -1.25 1.92 -8.27
CA ALA A 93 -0.56 2.07 -9.55
C ALA A 93 0.02 3.48 -9.71
N GLU A 94 -0.74 4.52 -9.38
CA GLU A 94 -0.29 5.92 -9.40
C GLU A 94 0.87 6.15 -8.42
N SER A 95 0.77 5.64 -7.18
CA SER A 95 1.86 5.77 -6.20
C SER A 95 3.15 5.12 -6.70
N ARG A 96 3.04 3.97 -7.37
CA ARG A 96 4.20 3.29 -7.94
C ARG A 96 4.82 4.11 -9.08
N GLN A 97 4.01 4.61 -9.99
CA GLN A 97 4.47 5.44 -11.10
C GLN A 97 5.23 6.68 -10.58
N GLN A 98 4.65 7.40 -9.62
CA GLN A 98 5.30 8.58 -9.03
C GLN A 98 6.61 8.23 -8.31
N SER A 99 6.66 7.07 -7.62
CA SER A 99 7.90 6.60 -7.00
C SER A 99 8.98 6.26 -8.04
N GLU A 100 8.61 5.67 -9.17
CA GLU A 100 9.55 5.32 -10.24
C GLU A 100 10.08 6.58 -10.94
N GLU A 101 9.22 7.57 -11.20
CA GLU A 101 9.59 8.88 -11.74
C GLU A 101 10.54 9.62 -10.81
N ALA A 102 10.22 9.72 -9.52
CA ALA A 102 11.07 10.39 -8.54
C ALA A 102 12.44 9.70 -8.37
N LEU A 103 12.48 8.36 -8.38
CA LEU A 103 13.74 7.59 -8.34
C LEU A 103 14.57 7.82 -9.61
N TRP A 104 13.92 7.92 -10.77
CA TRP A 104 14.59 8.21 -12.02
C TRP A 104 15.23 9.61 -12.02
N GLU A 105 14.49 10.63 -11.57
CA GLU A 105 15.01 11.99 -11.44
C GLU A 105 16.21 12.06 -10.47
N ALA A 106 16.10 11.40 -9.31
CA ALA A 106 17.20 11.32 -8.36
C ALA A 106 18.44 10.63 -8.95
N LYS A 107 18.25 9.57 -9.74
CA LYS A 107 19.32 8.88 -10.44
C LYS A 107 20.02 9.79 -11.47
N GLN A 108 19.25 10.55 -12.24
CA GLN A 108 19.79 11.50 -13.22
C GLN A 108 20.57 12.63 -12.54
N ALA A 109 20.05 13.18 -11.43
CA ALA A 109 20.74 14.18 -10.63
C ALA A 109 22.07 13.64 -10.05
N TRP A 110 22.07 12.37 -9.63
CA TRP A 110 23.28 11.71 -9.13
C TRP A 110 24.34 11.50 -10.22
N PHE A 111 23.94 11.04 -11.41
CA PHE A 111 24.86 10.92 -12.56
C PHE A 111 25.43 12.27 -13.02
N ALA A 112 24.64 13.33 -12.97
CA ALA A 112 25.14 14.69 -13.24
C ALA A 112 26.23 15.13 -12.25
N GLN A 113 26.19 14.62 -11.01
CA GLN A 113 27.20 14.86 -9.97
C GLN A 113 28.38 13.87 -10.05
N HIS A 114 28.20 12.72 -10.70
CA HIS A 114 29.16 11.61 -10.81
C HIS A 114 29.29 11.14 -12.27
N PRO A 115 29.86 11.97 -13.16
CA PRO A 115 29.89 11.71 -14.60
C PRO A 115 30.70 10.46 -15.00
N ASP A 116 31.61 10.00 -14.13
CA ASP A 116 32.44 8.82 -14.35
C ASP A 116 31.79 7.51 -13.90
N ALA A 117 30.56 7.55 -13.37
CA ALA A 117 29.86 6.35 -12.91
C ALA A 117 29.25 5.55 -14.08
N GLU A 118 29.59 4.26 -14.21
CA GLU A 118 29.05 3.42 -15.27
C GLU A 118 27.57 3.06 -15.05
N PRO A 119 26.73 2.98 -16.12
CA PRO A 119 25.35 2.57 -16.01
C PRO A 119 25.26 1.07 -15.63
N GLY A 120 25.10 0.79 -14.34
CA GLY A 120 24.97 -0.58 -13.82
C GLY A 120 25.52 -0.79 -12.42
N ALA A 121 26.36 0.12 -11.92
CA ALA A 121 26.78 0.12 -10.54
C ALA A 121 25.64 0.65 -9.66
N ALA A 122 24.78 -0.24 -9.17
CA ALA A 122 23.97 0.10 -8.00
C ALA A 122 24.94 0.51 -6.88
N PRO A 123 24.66 1.57 -6.11
CA PRO A 123 25.49 1.89 -4.97
C PRO A 123 25.46 0.71 -4.01
N ASP A 124 26.64 0.13 -3.75
CA ASP A 124 26.84 -0.80 -2.65
C ASP A 124 26.26 -0.14 -1.40
N ARG A 125 25.33 -0.83 -0.72
CA ARG A 125 24.88 -0.43 0.61
C ARG A 125 25.99 -0.76 1.59
N GLY A 126 27.13 -0.08 1.44
CA GLY A 126 28.27 -0.15 2.32
C GLY A 126 27.97 0.55 3.63
N GLY A 127 27.71 -0.24 4.67
CA GLY A 127 28.16 0.00 6.04
C GLY A 127 27.53 1.15 6.84
N MET A 128 26.62 0.77 7.73
CA MET A 128 26.65 1.25 9.12
C MET A 128 26.39 0.08 10.06
#